data_AF-A0A520SAS3-F1
#
_entry.id   AF-A0A520SAS3-F1
#
_cell.length_a   1.000
_cell.length_b   1.000
_cell.length_c   1.000
_cell.angle_alpha   90.00
_cell.angle_beta   90.00
_cell.angle_gamma   90.00
#
_symmetry.space_group_name_H-M   'P 1'
#
loop_
_entity.id
_entity.type
_entity.pdbx_description
1 polymer ?
#
loop_
_entity_poly.entity_id
_entity_poly.type
_entity_poly.pdbx_seq_one_letter_code
_entity_poly.pdbx_strand_id
1 'polypeptide(L)'
;MSVQLVATSAIPKLERGIRLKHDIVRERHVVLGPEMLIELNQTGTAIMNQIDGSSSINEIVDRLAQQFEVNPQDISKDVAEFCTSMMLRRVLSI
;
A
#
# COMPACT_ATOMS: atom_id res chain seq x y z
N MET A 1 -15.51 -14.98 5.42
CA MET A 1 -14.65 -14.50 6.51
C MET A 1 -14.72 -12.99 6.51
N SER A 2 -15.14 -12.36 7.61
CA SER A 2 -15.02 -10.90 7.78
C SER A 2 -13.56 -10.57 8.01
N VAL A 3 -12.89 -10.02 7.00
CA VAL A 3 -11.53 -9.47 7.16
C VAL A 3 -11.68 -8.14 7.90
N GLN A 4 -11.08 -8.05 9.07
CA GLN A 4 -11.07 -6.82 9.86
C GLN A 4 -10.04 -5.86 9.23
N LEU A 5 -10.49 -4.65 8.88
CA LEU A 5 -9.62 -3.64 8.28
C LEU A 5 -8.61 -3.13 9.31
N VAL A 6 -7.41 -2.85 8.83
CA VAL A 6 -6.39 -2.15 9.61
C VAL A 6 -6.89 -0.76 10.00
N ALA A 7 -6.60 -0.35 11.23
CA ALA A 7 -7.00 0.98 11.70
C ALA A 7 -6.29 2.05 10.87
N THR A 8 -6.99 3.13 10.51
CA THR A 8 -6.38 4.19 9.69
C THR A 8 -5.34 5.02 10.45
N SER A 9 -5.32 4.93 11.79
CA SER A 9 -4.26 5.48 12.63
C SER A 9 -2.97 4.65 12.64
N ALA A 10 -2.98 3.45 12.05
CA ALA A 10 -1.83 2.57 12.08
C ALA A 10 -0.75 3.00 11.08
N ILE A 11 0.51 2.69 11.41
CA ILE A 11 1.70 3.10 10.63
C ILE A 11 2.23 1.88 9.88
N PRO A 12 1.87 1.69 8.59
CA PRO A 12 2.37 0.58 7.81
C PRO A 12 3.86 0.77 7.48
N LYS A 13 4.60 -0.33 7.49
CA LYS A 13 6.00 -0.39 7.03
C LYS A 13 6.23 -1.62 6.16
N LEU A 14 7.12 -1.51 5.18
CA LEU A 14 7.55 -2.65 4.38
C LEU A 14 8.22 -3.70 5.27
N GLU A 15 7.87 -4.97 5.09
CA GLU A 15 8.56 -6.04 5.81
C GLU A 15 9.99 -6.27 5.27
N ARG A 16 10.82 -6.93 6.08
CA ARG A 16 12.18 -7.35 5.74
C ARG A 16 12.19 -8.20 4.47
N GLY A 17 13.12 -7.87 3.58
CA GLY A 17 13.25 -8.57 2.30
C GLY A 17 12.23 -8.16 1.24
N ILE A 18 11.27 -7.28 1.56
CA ILE A 18 10.36 -6.70 0.59
C ILE A 18 11.06 -5.57 -0.17
N ARG A 19 10.87 -5.54 -1.50
CA ARG A 19 11.38 -4.52 -2.41
C ARG A 19 10.28 -4.11 -3.38
N LEU A 20 10.13 -2.81 -3.60
CA LEU A 20 9.38 -2.28 -4.73
C LEU A 20 10.29 -2.17 -5.94
N LYS A 21 9.84 -2.67 -7.10
CA LYS A 21 10.60 -2.61 -8.34
C LYS A 21 9.70 -2.21 -9.50
N HIS A 22 10.19 -1.31 -10.35
CA HIS A 22 9.60 -1.06 -11.65
C HIS A 22 10.30 -1.96 -12.69
N ASP A 23 9.52 -2.81 -13.35
CA ASP A 23 9.96 -3.65 -14.46
C ASP A 23 9.76 -2.87 -15.77
N ILE A 24 10.82 -2.23 -16.25
CA ILE A 24 10.81 -1.35 -17.42
C ILE A 24 10.46 -2.12 -18.70
N VAL A 25 10.84 -3.40 -18.80
CA VAL A 25 10.59 -4.21 -20.01
C VAL A 25 9.11 -4.55 -20.15
N ARG A 26 8.43 -4.76 -19.01
CA ARG A 26 7.00 -5.10 -18.95
C ARG A 26 6.13 -3.91 -18.53
N GLU A 27 6.72 -2.73 -18.38
CA GLU A 27 6.10 -1.47 -17.95
C GLU A 27 5.16 -1.61 -16.73
N ARG A 28 5.57 -2.41 -15.74
CA ARG A 28 4.73 -2.72 -14.56
C ARG A 28 5.49 -2.54 -13.25
N HIS A 29 4.76 -2.27 -12.18
CA HIS A 29 5.33 -2.19 -10.84
C HIS A 29 5.06 -3.50 -10.10
N VAL A 30 6.07 -3.98 -9.38
CA VAL A 30 5.99 -5.25 -8.66
C VAL A 30 6.53 -5.09 -7.24
N VAL A 31 5.90 -5.81 -6.31
CA VAL A 31 6.46 -6.14 -5.01
C VAL A 31 7.23 -7.45 -5.16
N LEU A 32 8.49 -7.44 -4.75
CA LEU A 32 9.33 -8.62 -4.64
C LEU A 32 9.52 -8.97 -3.18
N GLY A 33 9.18 -10.19 -2.81
CA GLY A 33 9.50 -10.78 -1.52
C GLY A 33 10.29 -12.07 -1.69
N PRO A 34 10.77 -12.66 -0.59
CA PRO A 34 11.57 -13.89 -0.63
C PRO A 34 10.81 -15.08 -1.26
N GLU A 35 9.49 -15.15 -1.06
CA GLU A 35 8.65 -16.26 -1.50
C GLU A 35 7.56 -15.84 -2.51
N MET A 36 7.53 -14.57 -2.92
CA MET A 36 6.44 -14.05 -3.76
C MET A 36 6.84 -12.90 -4.67
N LEU A 37 6.08 -12.75 -5.76
CA LEU A 37 6.05 -11.58 -6.61
C LEU A 37 4.60 -11.16 -6.80
N ILE A 38 4.29 -9.90 -6.49
CA ILE A 38 2.94 -9.33 -6.66
C ILE A 38 3.03 -8.19 -7.67
N GLU A 39 2.20 -8.25 -8.70
CA GLU A 39 2.03 -7.13 -9.62
C GLU A 39 1.10 -6.08 -9.02
N LEU A 40 1.50 -4.81 -9.10
CA LEU A 40 0.75 -3.67 -8.64
C LEU A 40 0.11 -2.96 -9.83
N ASN A 41 -1.17 -2.64 -9.71
CA ASN A 41 -1.80 -1.66 -10.57
C ASN A 41 -1.34 -0.23 -10.19
N GLN A 42 -1.80 0.77 -10.92
CA GLN A 42 -1.43 2.17 -10.69
C GLN A 42 -1.76 2.63 -9.26
N THR A 43 -2.96 2.33 -8.76
CA THR A 43 -3.39 2.70 -7.41
C THR A 43 -2.54 2.03 -6.32
N GLY A 44 -2.33 0.72 -6.43
CA GLY A 44 -1.49 -0.02 -5.48
C GLY A 44 -0.05 0.45 -5.51
N THR A 45 0.47 0.84 -6.67
CA THR A 45 1.80 1.45 -6.81
C THR A 45 1.87 2.79 -6.07
N ALA A 46 0.87 3.65 -6.28
CA ALA A 46 0.81 4.95 -5.62
C ALA A 46 0.76 4.81 -4.09
N ILE A 47 -0.09 3.90 -3.57
CA ILE A 47 -0.17 3.62 -2.14
C ILE A 47 1.17 3.11 -1.61
N MET A 48 1.76 2.09 -2.24
CA MET A 48 3.04 1.52 -1.79
C MET A 48 4.19 2.53 -1.80
N ASN A 49 4.19 3.49 -2.73
CA ASN A 49 5.20 4.56 -2.78
C ASN A 49 5.07 5.58 -1.65
N GLN A 50 3.91 5.70 -1.00
CA GLN A 50 3.72 6.58 0.16
C GLN A 50 4.09 5.93 1.49
N ILE A 51 4.31 4.62 1.51
CA ILE A 51 4.66 3.87 2.73
C ILE A 51 6.13 4.09 3.06
N ASP A 52 6.36 4.92 4.07
CA ASP A 52 7.69 5.30 4.57
C ASP A 52 8.02 4.67 5.95
N GLY A 53 7.07 3.94 6.55
CA GLY A 53 7.23 3.33 7.87
C GLY A 53 7.10 4.29 9.05
N SER A 54 6.73 5.56 8.80
CA SER A 54 6.57 6.60 9.83
C SER A 54 5.20 7.27 9.79
N SER A 55 4.56 7.31 8.63
CA SER A 55 3.23 7.91 8.47
C SER A 55 2.08 6.94 8.66
N SER A 56 0.99 7.46 9.21
CA SER A 56 -0.26 6.71 9.35
C SER A 56 -1.00 6.55 8.02
N ILE A 57 -1.91 5.59 7.95
CA ILE A 57 -2.77 5.41 6.77
C ILE A 57 -3.61 6.67 6.49
N ASN A 58 -4.08 7.39 7.51
CA ASN A 58 -4.78 8.68 7.32
C ASN A 58 -3.89 9.70 6.60
N GLU A 59 -2.64 9.86 7.02
CA GLU A 59 -1.71 10.80 6.36
C GLU A 59 -1.40 10.38 4.93
N ILE A 60 -1.29 9.07 4.67
CA ILE A 60 -1.11 8.53 3.32
C ILE A 60 -2.34 8.84 2.46
N VAL A 61 -3.54 8.64 3.00
CA VAL A 61 -4.81 8.97 2.33
C VAL A 61 -4.86 10.46 1.99
N ASP A 62 -4.53 11.35 2.91
CA ASP A 62 -4.52 12.79 2.65
C ASP A 62 -3.52 13.17 1.55
N ARG A 63 -2.32 12.59 1.56
CA ARG A 63 -1.31 12.80 0.51
C ARG A 63 -1.79 12.32 -0.86
N LEU A 64 -2.39 11.14 -0.93
CA LEU A 64 -2.93 10.59 -2.17
C LEU A 64 -4.12 11.40 -2.68
N ALA A 65 -5.02 11.81 -1.78
CA ALA A 65 -6.17 12.63 -2.13
C ALA A 65 -5.76 13.96 -2.74
N GLN A 66 -4.73 14.61 -2.19
CA GLN A 66 -4.14 15.81 -2.78
C GLN A 66 -3.48 15.54 -4.13
N GLN A 67 -2.73 14.44 -4.25
CA GLN A 67 -2.04 14.09 -5.50
C GLN A 67 -2.99 13.79 -6.66
N PHE A 68 -4.15 13.18 -6.37
CA PHE A 68 -5.14 12.79 -7.37
C PHE A 68 -6.35 13.72 -7.44
N GLU A 69 -6.37 14.81 -6.67
CA GLU A 69 -7.46 15.80 -6.61
C GLU A 69 -8.83 15.17 -6.29
N VAL A 70 -8.87 14.23 -5.34
CA VAL A 70 -10.08 13.52 -4.89
C VAL A 70 -10.38 13.78 -3.42
N ASN A 71 -11.58 13.43 -2.95
CA ASN A 71 -11.93 13.51 -1.54
C ASN A 71 -11.25 12.37 -0.74
N PRO A 72 -10.55 12.66 0.37
CA PRO A 72 -9.96 11.64 1.25
C PRO A 72 -10.94 10.53 1.67
N GLN A 73 -12.21 10.88 1.91
CA GLN A 73 -13.23 9.91 2.33
C GLN A 73 -13.54 8.87 1.24
N ASP A 74 -13.40 9.23 -0.03
CA ASP A 74 -13.70 8.34 -1.16
C ASP A 74 -12.66 7.24 -1.30
N ILE A 75 -11.40 7.51 -0.93
CA ILE A 75 -10.28 6.56 -1.08
C ILE A 75 -9.86 5.90 0.24
N SER A 76 -10.27 6.43 1.39
CA SER A 76 -9.82 5.97 2.71
C SER A 76 -10.03 4.47 2.91
N LYS A 77 -11.22 3.98 2.55
CA LYS A 77 -11.58 2.56 2.67
C LYS A 77 -10.73 1.69 1.76
N ASP A 78 -10.55 2.09 0.50
CA ASP A 78 -9.76 1.34 -0.49
C ASP A 78 -8.29 1.24 -0.07
N VAL A 79 -7.72 2.33 0.47
CA VAL A 79 -6.35 2.33 1.00
C VAL A 79 -6.24 1.40 2.21
N ALA A 80 -7.20 1.43 3.13
CA ALA A 80 -7.21 0.53 4.29
C ALA A 80 -7.37 -0.95 3.87
N GLU A 81 -8.24 -1.25 2.90
CA GLU A 81 -8.42 -2.59 2.33
C GLU A 81 -7.14 -3.10 1.64
N PHE A 82 -6.47 -2.23 0.89
CA PHE A 82 -5.21 -2.54 0.24
C PHE A 82 -4.11 -2.83 1.27
N CYS A 83 -3.93 -1.97 2.27
CA CYS A 83 -2.96 -2.16 3.35
C CYS A 83 -3.25 -3.45 4.15
N THR A 84 -4.52 -3.74 4.42
CA THR A 84 -4.93 -4.99 5.07
C THR A 84 -4.53 -6.20 4.24
N SER A 85 -4.79 -6.18 2.94
CA SER A 85 -4.45 -7.26 2.02
C SER A 85 -2.93 -7.49 1.94
N MET A 86 -2.15 -6.41 1.95
CA MET A 86 -0.69 -6.48 1.95
C MET A 86 -0.12 -6.98 3.28
N MET A 87 -0.74 -6.61 4.41
CA MET A 87 -0.39 -7.16 5.72
C MET A 87 -0.64 -8.67 5.80
N LEU A 88 -1.80 -9.15 5.33
CA LEU A 88 -2.13 -10.58 5.30
C LEU A 88 -1.15 -11.41 4.45
N ARG A 89 -0.60 -10.79 3.41
CA ARG A 89 0.42 -11.40 2.54
C ARG A 89 1.84 -11.26 3.09
N ARG A 90 2.03 -10.68 4.28
CA ARG A 90 3.34 -10.36 4.89
C ARG A 90 4.21 -9.42 4.05
N VAL A 91 3.59 -8.56 3.24
CA VAL A 91 4.27 -7.47 2.52
C VAL A 91 4.47 -6.28 3.45
N LEU A 92 3.46 -5.97 4.25
CA LEU A 92 3.48 -4.90 5.24
C LEU A 92 3.43 -5.47 6.64
N SER A 93 4.02 -4.73 7.57
CA SER A 93 3.79 -4.88 9.00
C SER A 93 3.24 -3.56 9.56
N ILE A 94 2.54 -3.66 10.67
CA ILE A 94 1.87 -2.55 11.37
C ILE A 94 2.26 -2.63 12.84
#